data_AF-A0ABD5LDZ5-F1
#
_entry.id   AF-A0ABD5LDZ5-F1
#
_cell.length_a   1.000
_cell.length_b   1.000
_cell.length_c   1.000
_cell.angle_alpha   90.00
_cell.angle_beta   90.00
_cell.angle_gamma   90.00
#
_symmetry.space_group_name_H-M   'P 1'
#
loop_
_entity.id
_entity.type
_entity.pdbx_description
1 polymer ?
#
loop_
_entity_poly.entity_id
_entity_poly.type
_entity_poly.pdbx_seq_one_letter_code
_entity_poly.pdbx_strand_id
1 'polypeptide(L)'
;AAYRRMKVGGKQEGLAGIVMGKSAEELMPVLARAPAPLQLLPAPNYTSNAHGMAWFSVEKGNADGSDLVLPQKGDPFGEIYLNKTLWWRLYESDIIDKEESISRENWLAYFNLMEKPVRKFISSLNVAGYHPNTYAFYGHTKPSDGSVKWHVTSITYPKDMHDSDKTIPNNYREVPLPFNRSRLYELKASNSAG
;
A
#
# COMPACT_ATOMS: atom_id res chain seq x y z
N ALA A 1 2.30 -3.68 -6.53
CA ALA A 1 3.26 -4.45 -5.69
C ALA A 1 3.86 -3.65 -4.52
N ALA A 2 4.52 -2.51 -4.73
CA ALA A 2 5.23 -1.77 -3.66
C ALA A 2 4.35 -1.38 -2.46
N TYR A 3 3.14 -0.86 -2.71
CA TYR A 3 2.15 -0.59 -1.64
C TYR A 3 1.83 -1.84 -0.82
N ARG A 4 1.60 -2.99 -1.47
CA ARG A 4 1.29 -4.25 -0.80
C ARG A 4 2.45 -4.69 0.09
N ARG A 5 3.69 -4.67 -0.40
CA ARG A 5 4.89 -4.99 0.38
C ARG A 5 5.03 -4.13 1.63
N MET A 6 4.77 -2.83 1.51
CA MET A 6 4.72 -1.93 2.66
C MET A 6 3.66 -2.36 3.69
N LYS A 7 2.45 -2.74 3.25
CA LYS A 7 1.34 -3.04 4.15
C LYS A 7 1.28 -4.46 4.70
N VAL A 8 1.85 -5.45 4.03
CA VAL A 8 1.67 -6.88 4.41
C VAL A 8 2.97 -7.68 4.38
N GLY A 9 4.10 -7.05 4.02
CA GLY A 9 5.38 -7.72 3.83
C GLY A 9 5.43 -8.57 2.55
N GLY A 10 6.49 -9.36 2.44
CA GLY A 10 6.78 -10.23 1.30
C GLY A 10 6.21 -11.65 1.39
N LYS A 11 5.50 -12.02 2.47
CA LYS A 11 5.04 -13.42 2.68
C LYS A 11 4.23 -13.99 1.50
N GLN A 12 3.43 -13.15 0.84
CA GLN A 12 2.62 -13.55 -0.32
C GLN A 12 3.46 -13.78 -1.61
N GLU A 13 4.75 -13.44 -1.59
CA GLU A 13 5.68 -13.61 -2.72
C GLU A 13 6.51 -14.91 -2.60
N GLY A 14 6.09 -15.82 -1.72
CA GLY A 14 6.76 -17.11 -1.50
C GLY A 14 8.06 -16.98 -0.70
N LEU A 15 8.95 -17.99 -0.85
CA LEU A 15 10.19 -18.10 -0.07
C LEU A 15 11.08 -16.85 -0.17
N ALA A 16 11.21 -16.28 -1.38
CA ALA A 16 12.02 -15.09 -1.59
C ALA A 16 11.50 -13.88 -0.79
N GLY A 17 10.17 -13.69 -0.76
CA GLY A 17 9.57 -12.59 0.00
C GLY A 17 9.62 -12.79 1.51
N ILE A 18 9.62 -14.04 1.99
CA ILE A 18 9.83 -14.35 3.41
C ILE A 18 11.23 -13.94 3.85
N VAL A 19 12.26 -14.20 3.04
CA VAL A 19 13.66 -13.83 3.34
C VAL A 19 13.83 -12.31 3.42
N MET A 20 13.11 -11.55 2.59
CA MET A 20 13.18 -10.09 2.57
C MET A 20 12.45 -9.43 3.75
N GLY A 21 11.45 -10.11 4.33
CA GLY A 21 10.62 -9.64 5.44
C GLY A 21 9.18 -10.08 5.26
N LYS A 22 8.66 -10.92 6.16
CA LYS A 22 7.37 -11.61 5.99
C LYS A 22 6.16 -10.75 6.38
N SER A 23 6.37 -9.65 7.08
CA SER A 23 5.30 -8.78 7.58
C SER A 23 5.59 -7.30 7.34
N ALA A 24 4.60 -6.47 7.63
CA ALA A 24 4.75 -5.02 7.55
C ALA A 24 5.77 -4.52 8.57
N GLU A 25 5.78 -5.08 9.79
CA GLU A 25 6.73 -4.74 10.84
C GLU A 25 8.17 -5.02 10.42
N GLU A 26 8.43 -6.12 9.72
CA GLU A 26 9.79 -6.46 9.27
C GLU A 26 10.24 -5.60 8.08
N LEU A 27 9.33 -5.32 7.14
CA LEU A 27 9.72 -4.78 5.83
C LEU A 27 9.48 -3.26 5.71
N MET A 28 8.39 -2.73 6.28
CA MET A 28 8.02 -1.31 6.16
C MET A 28 9.10 -0.35 6.67
N PRO A 29 9.74 -0.57 7.85
CA PRO A 29 10.76 0.34 8.35
C PRO A 29 11.98 0.44 7.43
N VAL A 30 12.34 -0.67 6.76
CA VAL A 30 13.44 -0.72 5.80
C VAL A 30 13.07 0.02 4.52
N LEU A 31 11.91 -0.30 3.94
CA LEU A 31 11.46 0.32 2.68
C LEU A 31 11.21 1.82 2.84
N ALA A 32 10.64 2.27 3.97
CA ALA A 32 10.36 3.67 4.25
C ALA A 32 11.61 4.56 4.37
N ARG A 33 12.80 3.96 4.51
CA ARG A 33 14.09 4.66 4.61
C ARG A 33 14.93 4.59 3.34
N ALA A 34 14.46 3.89 2.30
CA ALA A 34 15.20 3.70 1.07
C ALA A 34 14.47 4.35 -0.12
N PRO A 35 15.13 5.23 -0.92
CA PRO A 35 14.50 5.84 -2.09
C PRO A 35 14.04 4.81 -3.13
N ALA A 36 14.89 3.83 -3.44
CA ALA A 36 14.67 2.89 -4.54
C ALA A 36 13.32 2.13 -4.48
N PRO A 37 12.93 1.47 -3.36
CA PRO A 37 11.63 0.82 -3.30
C PRO A 37 10.44 1.80 -3.36
N LEU A 38 10.61 3.02 -2.85
CA LEU A 38 9.59 4.07 -2.91
C LEU A 38 9.44 4.64 -4.33
N GLN A 39 10.50 4.65 -5.13
CA GLN A 39 10.48 5.06 -6.54
C GLN A 39 9.71 4.08 -7.45
N LEU A 40 9.39 2.87 -6.96
CA LEU A 40 8.55 1.89 -7.65
C LEU A 40 7.05 2.09 -7.40
N LEU A 41 6.68 3.10 -6.61
CA LEU A 41 5.28 3.44 -6.40
C LEU A 41 4.67 4.01 -7.70
N PRO A 42 3.37 3.77 -7.95
CA PRO A 42 2.66 4.35 -9.07
C PRO A 42 2.86 5.87 -9.24
N ALA A 43 3.26 6.27 -10.45
CA ALA A 43 3.33 7.68 -10.81
C ALA A 43 1.92 8.31 -10.98
N PRO A 44 1.78 9.64 -10.98
CA PRO A 44 0.50 10.31 -11.24
C PRO A 44 -0.22 9.88 -12.52
N ASN A 45 0.54 9.52 -13.57
CA ASN A 45 0.02 9.04 -14.84
C ASN A 45 -0.18 7.52 -14.90
N TYR A 46 0.02 6.79 -13.80
CA TYR A 46 -0.21 5.35 -13.75
C TYR A 46 -1.70 5.05 -13.70
N THR A 47 -2.29 4.84 -14.87
CA THR A 47 -3.71 4.49 -15.06
C THR A 47 -3.84 2.98 -15.24
N SER A 48 -3.69 2.23 -14.16
CA SER A 48 -3.78 0.77 -14.22
C SER A 48 -5.21 0.28 -14.07
N ASN A 49 -5.91 0.27 -15.19
CA ASN A 49 -6.82 -0.80 -15.63
C ASN A 49 -7.38 -0.44 -17.02
N ALA A 50 -7.95 -1.43 -17.71
CA ALA A 50 -8.52 -1.35 -19.06
C ALA A 50 -9.60 -0.25 -19.28
N HIS A 51 -9.97 0.50 -18.23
CA HIS A 51 -11.01 1.53 -18.24
C HIS A 51 -10.49 2.91 -17.81
N GLY A 52 -9.16 3.11 -17.71
CA GLY A 52 -8.57 4.42 -17.37
C GLY A 52 -8.82 4.88 -15.94
N MET A 53 -9.13 3.97 -15.02
CA MET A 53 -9.47 4.30 -13.62
C MET A 53 -8.28 4.15 -12.67
N ALA A 54 -8.40 4.82 -11.53
CA ALA A 54 -7.42 4.84 -10.45
C ALA A 54 -7.03 3.42 -9.97
N TRP A 55 -5.76 3.26 -9.59
CA TRP A 55 -5.16 1.94 -9.30
C TRP A 55 -5.39 1.47 -7.86
N PHE A 56 -5.93 2.34 -6.99
CA PHE A 56 -6.15 2.05 -5.58
C PHE A 56 -7.64 2.14 -5.24
N SER A 57 -8.17 1.15 -4.51
CA SER A 57 -9.56 1.17 -4.04
C SER A 57 -9.75 0.57 -2.65
N VAL A 58 -10.76 1.07 -1.94
CA VAL A 58 -11.22 0.56 -0.65
C VAL A 58 -12.71 0.33 -0.74
N GLU A 59 -13.12 -0.93 -0.60
CA GLU A 59 -14.52 -1.31 -0.65
C GLU A 59 -15.31 -0.64 0.48
N LYS A 60 -16.41 0.03 0.15
CA LYS A 60 -17.19 0.82 1.12
C LYS A 60 -16.33 1.81 1.95
N GLY A 61 -15.29 2.38 1.33
CA GLY A 61 -14.32 3.26 1.98
C GLY A 61 -14.83 4.68 2.23
N ASN A 62 -15.86 5.12 1.50
CA ASN A 62 -16.46 6.45 1.67
C ASN A 62 -17.48 6.47 2.82
N ALA A 63 -17.75 7.67 3.35
CA ALA A 63 -18.69 7.87 4.45
C ALA A 63 -20.14 7.48 4.09
N ASP A 64 -20.52 7.58 2.82
CA ASP A 64 -21.82 7.17 2.27
C ASP A 64 -21.91 5.65 2.00
N GLY A 65 -20.83 4.91 2.26
CA GLY A 65 -20.75 3.47 2.04
C GLY A 65 -20.42 3.06 0.60
N SER A 66 -20.11 4.00 -0.30
CA SER A 66 -19.59 3.70 -1.63
C SER A 66 -18.11 3.32 -1.62
N ASP A 67 -17.63 2.72 -2.71
CA ASP A 67 -16.22 2.37 -2.87
C ASP A 67 -15.37 3.65 -3.03
N LEU A 68 -14.31 3.75 -2.23
CA LEU A 68 -13.30 4.79 -2.38
C LEU A 68 -12.34 4.36 -3.49
N VAL A 69 -12.04 5.27 -4.41
CA VAL A 69 -11.11 5.06 -5.53
C VAL A 69 -10.11 6.21 -5.54
N LEU A 70 -8.80 5.91 -5.57
CA LEU A 70 -7.69 6.87 -5.47
C LEU A 70 -6.61 6.61 -6.54
N PRO A 71 -5.89 7.65 -7.00
CA PRO A 71 -6.07 9.06 -6.66
C PRO A 71 -7.30 9.69 -7.35
N GLN A 72 -8.05 10.55 -6.63
CA GLN A 72 -9.20 11.30 -7.16
C GLN A 72 -8.77 12.55 -7.91
N LYS A 73 -7.69 13.21 -7.46
CA LYS A 73 -7.18 14.47 -8.05
C LYS A 73 -5.96 14.23 -8.93
N GLY A 74 -5.61 12.96 -9.17
CA GLY A 74 -4.38 12.58 -9.86
C GLY A 74 -3.11 12.82 -9.03
N ASP A 75 -3.20 13.02 -7.71
CA ASP A 75 -2.03 13.19 -6.83
C ASP A 75 -1.87 12.01 -5.86
N PRO A 76 -1.27 10.88 -6.29
CA PRO A 76 -1.08 9.74 -5.41
C PRO A 76 -0.14 10.05 -4.22
N PHE A 77 0.72 11.07 -4.34
CA PHE A 77 1.58 11.46 -3.23
C PHE A 77 0.78 12.07 -2.09
N GLY A 78 -0.04 13.09 -2.36
CA GLY A 78 -0.87 13.71 -1.33
C GLY A 78 -1.97 12.77 -0.82
N GLU A 79 -2.60 12.02 -1.72
CA GLU A 79 -3.79 11.23 -1.39
C GLU A 79 -3.45 9.89 -0.70
N ILE A 80 -2.29 9.29 -1.02
CA ILE A 80 -1.93 7.94 -0.57
C ILE A 80 -0.58 7.92 0.16
N TYR A 81 0.49 8.45 -0.44
CA TYR A 81 1.86 8.21 0.04
C TYR A 81 2.25 9.05 1.25
N LEU A 82 1.82 10.32 1.27
CA LEU A 82 2.08 11.31 2.32
C LEU A 82 0.85 11.54 3.21
N ASN A 83 -0.20 10.74 3.01
CA ASN A 83 -1.35 10.74 3.88
C ASN A 83 -0.92 10.28 5.29
N LYS A 84 -1.12 11.12 6.30
CA LYS A 84 -0.72 10.82 7.68
C LYS A 84 -1.87 10.23 8.50
N THR A 85 -3.12 10.41 8.10
CA THR A 85 -4.28 10.25 9.01
C THR A 85 -5.15 9.06 8.69
N LEU A 86 -5.29 8.70 7.41
CA LEU A 86 -6.19 7.63 6.99
C LEU A 86 -5.54 6.26 7.18
N TRP A 87 -6.31 5.25 7.58
CA TRP A 87 -5.78 3.93 7.93
C TRP A 87 -5.14 3.18 6.74
N TRP A 88 -5.55 3.52 5.52
CA TRP A 88 -4.97 3.04 4.27
C TRP A 88 -3.75 3.84 3.81
N ARG A 89 -3.21 4.72 4.67
CA ARG A 89 -1.93 5.39 4.38
C ARG A 89 -0.83 4.37 4.10
N LEU A 90 0.09 4.77 3.22
CA LEU A 90 1.20 3.91 2.82
C LEU A 90 2.14 3.59 3.99
N TYR A 91 2.49 4.59 4.80
CA TYR A 91 3.46 4.46 5.89
C TYR A 91 2.81 4.65 7.27
N GLU A 92 3.09 3.73 8.18
CA GLU A 92 2.73 3.78 9.60
C GLU A 92 4.02 4.02 10.39
N SER A 93 4.28 5.27 10.79
CA SER A 93 5.53 5.66 11.47
C SER A 93 5.68 5.08 12.87
N ASP A 94 4.58 4.58 13.43
CA ASP A 94 4.42 3.95 14.73
C ASP A 94 4.43 2.41 14.67
N ILE A 95 4.78 1.82 13.51
CA ILE A 95 4.68 0.37 13.30
C ILE A 95 5.60 -0.46 14.21
N ILE A 96 6.79 0.06 14.54
CA ILE A 96 7.73 -0.59 15.47
C ILE A 96 7.61 -0.01 16.87
N ASP A 97 7.61 1.32 16.95
CA ASP A 97 7.63 2.05 18.21
C ASP A 97 6.51 3.09 18.23
N LYS A 98 5.68 3.01 19.27
CA LYS A 98 4.51 3.86 19.45
C LYS A 98 4.84 5.14 20.21
N GLU A 99 6.07 5.31 20.71
CA GLU A 99 6.50 6.55 21.35
C GLU A 99 6.35 7.72 20.36
N GLU A 100 5.67 8.79 20.80
CA GLU A 100 5.27 9.89 19.92
C GLU A 100 6.48 10.61 19.30
N SER A 101 7.54 10.82 20.08
CA SER A 101 8.80 11.44 19.66
C SER A 101 9.42 10.65 18.49
N ILE A 102 9.59 9.35 18.65
CA ILE A 102 10.17 8.42 17.68
C ILE A 102 9.30 8.32 16.44
N SER A 103 8.00 8.14 16.60
CA SER A 103 7.05 8.09 15.49
C SER A 103 7.03 9.40 14.69
N ARG A 104 7.14 10.55 15.36
CA ARG A 104 7.25 11.87 14.70
C ARG A 104 8.53 11.98 13.88
N GLU A 105 9.68 11.58 14.44
CA GLU A 105 10.96 11.60 13.72
C GLU A 105 10.96 10.65 12.52
N ASN A 106 10.43 9.44 12.70
CA ASN A 106 10.22 8.46 11.63
C ASN A 106 9.39 9.04 10.49
N TRP A 107 8.27 9.69 10.81
CA TRP A 107 7.44 10.36 9.83
C TRP A 107 8.17 11.49 9.11
N LEU A 108 8.89 12.35 9.82
CA LEU A 108 9.61 13.47 9.22
C LEU A 108 10.69 13.00 8.25
N ALA A 109 11.41 11.93 8.59
CA ALA A 109 12.41 11.35 7.72
C ALA A 109 11.77 10.75 6.45
N TYR A 110 10.72 9.96 6.60
CA TYR A 110 9.96 9.40 5.48
C TYR A 110 9.37 10.50 4.58
N PHE A 111 8.75 11.53 5.16
CA PHE A 111 8.17 12.66 4.43
C PHE A 111 9.22 13.36 3.59
N ASN A 112 10.39 13.69 4.17
CA ASN A 112 11.46 14.34 3.43
C ASN A 112 12.01 13.47 2.29
N LEU A 113 12.12 12.16 2.51
CA LEU A 113 12.56 11.20 1.50
C LEU A 113 11.53 11.08 0.35
N MET A 114 10.25 10.96 0.69
CA MET A 114 9.17 10.81 -0.28
C MET A 114 8.96 12.10 -1.09
N GLU A 115 8.94 13.25 -0.41
CA GLU A 115 8.63 14.55 -1.02
C GLU A 115 9.78 15.10 -1.87
N LYS A 116 11.03 14.88 -1.47
CA LYS A 116 12.18 15.48 -2.18
C LYS A 116 12.74 14.52 -3.24
N PRO A 117 13.53 13.48 -2.92
CA PRO A 117 14.15 12.65 -3.95
C PRO A 117 13.15 11.74 -4.68
N VAL A 118 12.15 11.15 -4.01
CA VAL A 118 11.24 10.20 -4.68
C VAL A 118 10.26 10.92 -5.61
N ARG A 119 9.55 11.95 -5.13
CA ARG A 119 8.64 12.74 -5.97
C ARG A 119 9.38 13.36 -7.15
N LYS A 120 10.54 13.99 -6.92
CA LYS A 120 11.34 14.57 -8.00
C LYS A 120 11.71 13.53 -9.05
N PHE A 121 12.16 12.35 -8.63
CA PHE A 121 12.53 11.26 -9.55
C PHE A 121 11.33 10.82 -10.40
N ILE A 122 10.23 10.43 -9.76
CA ILE A 122 9.02 9.94 -10.45
C ILE A 122 8.47 11.01 -11.41
N SER A 123 8.37 12.26 -10.96
CA SER A 123 7.90 13.37 -11.82
C SER A 123 8.86 13.63 -12.98
N SER A 124 10.17 13.57 -12.76
CA SER A 124 11.16 13.80 -13.82
C SER A 124 11.13 12.73 -14.90
N LEU A 125 10.97 11.45 -14.53
CA LEU A 125 10.82 10.36 -15.50
C LEU A 125 9.56 10.53 -16.34
N ASN A 126 8.46 10.92 -15.71
CA ASN A 126 7.19 11.12 -16.40
C ASN A 126 7.26 12.22 -17.47
N VAL A 127 8.06 13.27 -17.23
CA VAL A 127 8.26 14.36 -18.19
C VAL A 127 9.32 14.02 -19.24
N ALA A 128 10.44 13.42 -18.83
CA ALA A 128 11.56 13.13 -19.73
C ALA A 128 11.21 12.06 -20.77
N GLY A 129 10.35 11.10 -20.41
CA GLY A 129 9.95 10.01 -21.28
C GLY A 129 11.10 9.08 -21.63
N TYR A 130 10.99 8.43 -22.79
CA TYR A 130 11.99 7.48 -23.28
C TYR A 130 12.85 8.13 -24.37
N HIS A 131 14.08 7.62 -24.52
CA HIS A 131 14.94 8.01 -25.64
C HIS A 131 14.26 7.66 -26.99
N PRO A 132 14.38 8.47 -28.06
CA PRO A 132 13.69 8.24 -29.34
C PRO A 132 13.96 6.86 -29.97
N ASN A 133 15.15 6.31 -29.73
CA ASN A 133 15.54 4.98 -30.21
C ASN A 133 15.40 3.91 -29.11
N THR A 134 14.20 3.79 -28.53
CA THR A 134 13.90 2.80 -27.48
C THR A 134 12.97 1.72 -28.02
N TYR A 135 13.37 0.46 -27.86
CA TYR A 135 12.54 -0.71 -28.17
C TYR A 135 12.25 -1.43 -26.84
N ALA A 136 10.98 -1.50 -26.45
CA ALA A 136 10.56 -2.06 -25.18
C ALA A 136 9.83 -3.40 -25.37
N PHE A 137 10.10 -4.35 -24.48
CA PHE A 137 9.40 -5.63 -24.39
C PHE A 137 8.99 -5.86 -22.94
N TYR A 138 7.77 -6.32 -22.71
CA TYR A 138 7.27 -6.63 -21.38
C TYR A 138 6.31 -7.83 -21.41
N GLY A 139 6.21 -8.53 -20.29
CA GLY A 139 5.28 -9.64 -20.11
C GLY A 139 3.94 -9.15 -19.55
N HIS A 140 2.84 -9.54 -20.18
CA HIS A 140 1.47 -9.15 -19.78
C HIS A 140 0.57 -10.37 -19.46
N THR A 141 1.09 -11.59 -19.61
CA THR A 141 0.31 -12.84 -19.52
C THR A 141 0.30 -13.45 -18.13
N LYS A 142 1.17 -12.97 -17.22
CA LYS A 142 1.20 -13.42 -15.82
C LYS A 142 0.45 -12.41 -14.95
N PRO A 143 -0.51 -12.88 -14.14
CA PRO A 143 -1.16 -12.03 -13.13
C PRO A 143 -0.12 -11.32 -12.25
N SER A 144 -0.38 -10.05 -11.96
CA SER A 144 0.48 -9.19 -11.17
C SER A 144 -0.35 -8.28 -10.25
N ASP A 145 0.31 -7.50 -9.41
CA ASP A 145 -0.34 -6.46 -8.60
C ASP A 145 -0.49 -5.14 -9.38
N GLY A 146 -1.21 -5.19 -10.50
CA GLY A 146 -1.50 -4.00 -11.31
C GLY A 146 -2.40 -3.01 -10.58
N SER A 147 -3.23 -3.46 -9.65
CA SER A 147 -4.07 -2.60 -8.82
C SER A 147 -3.97 -3.01 -7.35
N VAL A 148 -4.52 -2.16 -6.47
CA VAL A 148 -4.61 -2.39 -5.04
C VAL A 148 -6.06 -2.25 -4.64
N LYS A 149 -6.61 -3.29 -3.99
CA LYS A 149 -7.97 -3.26 -3.46
C LYS A 149 -8.03 -3.82 -2.05
N TRP A 150 -8.57 -3.03 -1.14
CA TRP A 150 -8.98 -3.48 0.19
C TRP A 150 -10.43 -3.96 0.14
N HIS A 151 -10.65 -5.23 0.39
CA HIS A 151 -11.96 -5.87 0.35
C HIS A 151 -12.57 -5.95 1.74
N VAL A 152 -13.88 -5.73 1.87
CA VAL A 152 -14.58 -6.03 3.13
C VAL A 152 -14.62 -7.55 3.31
N THR A 153 -14.29 -8.01 4.51
CA THR A 153 -14.20 -9.44 4.82
C THR A 153 -14.65 -9.73 6.25
N SER A 154 -14.63 -11.00 6.64
CA SER A 154 -14.80 -11.47 8.01
C SER A 154 -13.85 -12.64 8.29
N ILE A 155 -13.49 -12.83 9.56
CA ILE A 155 -12.78 -14.03 10.02
C ILE A 155 -13.75 -14.82 10.91
N THR A 156 -13.81 -16.13 10.68
CA THR A 156 -14.51 -17.06 11.57
C THR A 156 -13.49 -17.83 12.38
N TYR A 157 -13.62 -17.77 13.70
CA TYR A 157 -12.81 -18.55 14.62
C TYR A 157 -13.62 -19.77 15.12
N PRO A 158 -12.97 -20.90 15.42
CA PRO A 158 -13.60 -22.03 16.10
C PRO A 158 -14.28 -21.58 17.40
N LYS A 159 -15.39 -22.22 17.77
CA LYS A 159 -16.20 -21.83 18.95
C LYS A 159 -15.45 -22.02 20.28
N ASP A 160 -14.52 -22.95 20.29
CA ASP A 160 -13.69 -23.39 21.41
C ASP A 160 -12.36 -22.63 21.52
N MET A 161 -12.08 -21.70 20.60
CA MET A 161 -10.87 -20.88 20.62
C MET A 161 -10.99 -19.75 21.64
N HIS A 162 -10.01 -19.64 22.54
CA HIS A 162 -9.97 -18.56 23.51
C HIS A 162 -9.70 -17.21 22.82
N ASP A 163 -10.28 -16.11 23.35
CA ASP A 163 -10.15 -14.79 22.74
C ASP A 163 -8.70 -14.32 22.62
N SER A 164 -7.83 -14.70 23.56
CA SER A 164 -6.39 -14.37 23.52
C SER A 164 -5.65 -14.97 22.33
N ASP A 165 -6.18 -16.06 21.77
CA ASP A 165 -5.51 -16.83 20.73
C ASP A 165 -5.94 -16.33 19.32
N LYS A 166 -6.98 -15.49 19.26
CA LYS A 166 -7.48 -14.91 18.01
C LYS A 166 -6.45 -13.94 17.45
N THR A 167 -5.85 -14.30 16.33
CA THR A 167 -4.90 -13.45 15.60
C THR A 167 -5.45 -13.02 14.25
N ILE A 168 -5.31 -11.73 13.94
CA ILE A 168 -5.61 -11.20 12.60
C ILE A 168 -4.40 -11.44 11.69
N PRO A 169 -4.56 -12.05 10.50
CA PRO A 169 -3.43 -12.26 9.59
C PRO A 169 -2.87 -10.94 9.05
N ASN A 170 -1.58 -10.92 8.70
CA ASN A 170 -0.85 -9.71 8.27
C ASN A 170 -1.49 -8.93 7.10
N ASN A 171 -2.27 -9.61 6.25
CA ASN A 171 -2.93 -8.98 5.12
C ASN A 171 -4.33 -8.45 5.44
N TYR A 172 -4.74 -8.49 6.71
CA TYR A 172 -6.02 -7.99 7.18
C TYR A 172 -5.81 -6.71 7.99
N ARG A 173 -6.82 -5.84 7.99
CA ARG A 173 -6.84 -4.63 8.79
C ARG A 173 -8.22 -4.44 9.40
N GLU A 174 -8.30 -4.43 10.72
CA GLU A 174 -9.51 -4.05 11.41
C GLU A 174 -9.57 -2.52 11.54
N VAL A 175 -10.70 -1.95 11.16
CA VAL A 175 -10.94 -0.50 11.17
C VAL A 175 -12.12 -0.22 12.09
N PRO A 176 -11.91 0.52 13.19
CA PRO A 176 -12.99 0.94 14.08
C PRO A 176 -14.02 1.80 13.35
N LEU A 177 -15.30 1.59 13.68
CA LEU A 177 -16.44 2.36 13.23
C LEU A 177 -17.18 2.95 14.45
N PRO A 178 -18.04 3.97 14.25
CA PRO A 178 -18.90 4.47 15.32
C PRO A 178 -19.73 3.36 15.99
N PHE A 179 -20.12 3.59 17.24
CA PHE A 179 -20.99 2.70 18.02
C PHE A 179 -20.38 1.31 18.31
N ASN A 180 -19.07 1.27 18.60
CA ASN A 180 -18.35 0.05 18.98
C ASN A 180 -18.44 -1.06 17.91
N ARG A 181 -18.57 -0.66 16.64
CA ARG A 181 -18.52 -1.56 15.50
C ARG A 181 -17.10 -1.51 14.92
N SER A 182 -16.74 -2.53 14.17
CA SER A 182 -15.54 -2.52 13.35
C SER A 182 -15.86 -3.10 11.99
N ARG A 183 -14.99 -2.82 11.03
CA ARG A 183 -15.00 -3.47 9.74
C ARG A 183 -13.63 -4.05 9.47
N LEU A 184 -13.63 -5.32 9.07
CA LEU A 184 -12.43 -6.01 8.71
C LEU A 184 -12.20 -5.89 7.20
N TYR A 185 -10.99 -5.51 6.84
CA TYR A 185 -10.54 -5.39 5.48
C TYR A 185 -9.46 -6.43 5.18
N GLU A 186 -9.40 -6.92 3.96
CA GLU A 186 -8.34 -7.79 3.46
C GLU A 186 -7.68 -7.18 2.23
N LEU A 187 -6.35 -7.17 2.22
CA LEU A 187 -5.53 -6.83 1.07
C LEU A 187 -5.06 -8.12 0.39
N LYS A 188 -5.54 -8.35 -0.83
CA LYS A 188 -5.12 -9.47 -1.68
C LYS A 188 -4.20 -8.98 -2.79
N ALA A 189 -3.38 -9.90 -3.32
CA ALA A 189 -2.78 -9.68 -4.63
C ALA A 189 -3.90 -9.49 -5.66
N SER A 190 -3.81 -8.48 -6.51
CA SER A 190 -4.91 -8.18 -7.45
C SER A 190 -5.04 -9.24 -8.53
N ASN A 191 -3.97 -10.01 -8.80
CA ASN A 191 -3.89 -10.95 -9.91
C ASN A 191 -4.35 -10.33 -11.23
N SER A 192 -4.15 -9.02 -11.40
CA SER A 192 -4.52 -8.29 -12.60
C SER A 192 -3.37 -8.34 -13.60
N ALA A 193 -3.68 -8.38 -14.89
CA ALA A 193 -2.65 -8.15 -15.90
C ALA A 193 -2.02 -6.75 -15.66
N GLY A 194 -0.69 -6.70 -15.73
CA GLY A 194 0.08 -5.45 -15.64
C GLY A 194 0.19 -4.78 -17.01
#